data_AF-A0A2E2IHJ4-F1
#
_entry.id   AF-A0A2E2IHJ4-F1
#
_cell.length_a   1.000
_cell.length_b   1.000
_cell.length_c   1.000
_cell.angle_alpha   90.00
_cell.angle_beta   90.00
_cell.angle_gamma   90.00
#
_symmetry.space_group_name_H-M   'P 1'
#
loop_
_entity.id
_entity.type
_entity.pdbx_description
1 polymer ?
#
loop_
_entity_poly.entity_id
_entity_poly.type
_entity_poly.pdbx_seq_one_letter_code
_entity_poly.pdbx_strand_id
1 'polypeptide(L)' 'MTSTTDTTVKPLKYKLMELVDDVLAHDGFGDIRIEVKILKRRQKEVILHCGKQYRFVVDMPDLAEVHTSKHRAVSN' A
#
# COMPACT_ATOMS: atom_id res chain seq x y z
N MET A 1 -22.25 5.67 6.49
CA MET A 1 -21.19 6.44 7.16
C MET A 1 -19.88 5.70 6.94
N THR A 2 -19.13 6.06 5.90
CA THR A 2 -17.88 5.36 5.53
C THR A 2 -16.77 5.78 6.47
N SER A 3 -16.12 4.82 7.12
CA SER A 3 -15.00 5.04 8.05
C SER A 3 -13.88 5.84 7.36
N THR A 4 -13.42 6.91 8.00
CA THR A 4 -12.38 7.85 7.51
C THR A 4 -11.10 7.16 7.00
N THR A 5 -10.80 5.96 7.51
CA THR A 5 -9.74 5.06 7.06
C THR A 5 -9.79 4.74 5.56
N ASP A 6 -10.99 4.46 5.04
CA ASP A 6 -11.16 4.03 3.65
C ASP A 6 -10.81 5.18 2.67
N THR A 7 -11.03 6.43 3.12
CA THR A 7 -10.75 7.62 2.30
C THR A 7 -9.25 7.85 2.10
N THR A 8 -8.40 7.49 3.07
CA THR A 8 -6.94 7.69 3.00
C THR A 8 -6.20 6.49 2.41
N VAL A 9 -6.71 5.28 2.61
CA VAL A 9 -6.13 4.03 2.05
C VAL A 9 -6.39 3.91 0.55
N LYS A 10 -7.58 4.31 0.08
CA LYS A 10 -7.99 4.19 -1.32
C LYS A 10 -7.02 4.82 -2.32
N PRO A 11 -6.59 6.10 -2.20
CA PRO A 11 -5.65 6.70 -3.14
C PRO A 11 -4.27 6.02 -3.14
N LEU A 12 -3.78 5.56 -1.98
CA LEU A 12 -2.54 4.78 -1.89
C LEU A 12 -2.64 3.48 -2.70
N LYS A 13 -3.74 2.73 -2.54
CA LYS A 13 -3.95 1.47 -3.27
C LYS A 13 -4.04 1.70 -4.77
N TYR A 14 -4.79 2.71 -5.21
CA TYR A 14 -4.85 3.05 -6.64
C TYR A 14 -3.50 3.41 -7.20
N LYS A 15 -2.72 4.24 -6.48
CA LYS A 15 -1.40 4.62 -6.97
C LYS A 15 -0.45 3.43 -7.06
N LEU A 16 -0.51 2.50 -6.12
CA LEU A 16 0.27 1.27 -6.19
C LEU A 16 -0.09 0.43 -7.43
N MET A 17 -1.38 0.28 -7.74
CA MET A 17 -1.81 -0.46 -8.93
C MET A 17 -1.34 0.23 -10.22
N GLU A 18 -1.47 1.56 -10.29
CA GLU A 18 -0.96 2.35 -11.42
C GLU A 18 0.56 2.15 -11.62
N LEU A 19 1.35 2.17 -10.53
CA LEU A 19 2.80 1.95 -10.62
C LEU A 19 3.14 0.52 -11.09
N VAL A 20 2.33 -0.47 -10.73
CA VAL A 20 2.49 -1.85 -11.23
C VAL A 20 2.23 -1.90 -12.72
N ASP A 21 1.16 -1.27 -13.21
CA ASP A 21 0.85 -1.20 -14.64
C ASP A 21 1.97 -0.49 -15.41
N ASP A 22 2.49 0.61 -14.88
CA ASP A 22 3.62 1.34 -15.46
C ASP A 22 4.86 0.44 -15.59
N VAL A 23 5.24 -0.25 -14.50
CA VAL A 23 6.41 -1.15 -14.49
C VAL A 23 6.23 -2.33 -15.45
N LEU A 24 5.03 -2.88 -15.57
CA LEU A 24 4.75 -3.98 -16.50
C LEU A 24 4.78 -3.53 -17.97
N ALA A 25 4.41 -2.29 -18.25
CA ALA A 25 4.48 -1.71 -19.59
C ALA A 25 5.91 -1.31 -20.00
N HIS A 26 6.85 -1.21 -19.05
CA HIS A 26 8.23 -0.88 -19.33
C HIS A 26 9.01 -2.08 -19.90
N ASP A 27 9.64 -1.89 -21.06
CA ASP A 27 10.56 -2.86 -21.67
C ASP A 27 11.95 -2.75 -21.03
N GLY A 28 12.08 -3.26 -19.81
CA GLY A 28 13.30 -3.17 -19.02
C GLY A 28 13.14 -3.62 -17.56
N PHE A 29 14.04 -3.14 -16.69
CA PHE A 29 13.98 -3.42 -15.26
C PHE A 29 13.15 -2.35 -14.53
N GLY A 30 12.19 -2.78 -13.71
CA GLY A 30 11.46 -1.92 -12.79
C GLY A 30 11.57 -2.40 -11.35
N ASP A 31 11.70 -1.45 -10.42
CA ASP A 31 11.71 -1.68 -8.97
C ASP A 31 10.63 -0.84 -8.32
N ILE A 32 9.76 -1.49 -7.54
CA ILE A 32 8.77 -0.83 -6.69
C ILE A 32 9.11 -1.15 -5.24
N ARG A 33 9.43 -0.11 -4.45
CA ARG A 33 9.67 -0.25 -3.02
C ARG A 33 8.60 0.46 -2.22
N ILE A 34 8.08 -0.23 -1.20
CA ILE A 34 7.11 0.32 -0.25
C ILE A 34 7.82 0.45 1.10
N GLU A 35 7.93 1.67 1.60
CA GLU A 35 8.41 1.95 2.95
C GLU A 35 7.24 2.43 3.81
N VAL A 36 7.06 1.82 4.99
CA VAL A 36 5.99 2.19 5.92
C VAL A 36 6.61 2.66 7.23
N LYS A 37 6.36 3.92 7.60
CA LYS A 37 6.75 4.47 8.90
C LYS A 37 5.53 4.55 9.80
N ILE A 38 5.64 3.97 10.98
CA ILE A 38 4.62 4.11 12.02
C ILE A 38 4.77 5.50 12.62
N LEU A 39 3.72 6.33 12.49
CA LEU A 39 3.67 7.66 13.07
C LEU A 39 2.94 7.65 14.41
N LYS A 40 2.94 8.80 15.09
CA LYS A 40 2.13 9.02 16.29
C LYS A 40 0.63 8.99 15.95
N ARG A 41 -0.22 8.80 16.97
CA ARG A 41 -1.69 8.84 16.85
C ARG A 41 -2.29 7.83 15.86
N ARG A 42 -1.67 6.67 15.71
CA ARG A 42 -2.18 5.57 14.88
C ARG A 42 -2.24 5.91 13.39
N GLN A 43 -1.35 6.80 12.95
CA GLN A 43 -1.13 7.07 11.54
C GLN A 43 0.07 6.25 11.04
N LYS A 44 0.07 5.99 9.74
CA LYS A 44 1.22 5.42 9.04
C LYS A 44 1.56 6.33 7.87
N GLU A 45 2.83 6.67 7.73
CA GLU A 45 3.34 7.24 6.49
C GLU A 45 3.73 6.08 5.57
N VAL A 46 3.20 6.07 4.35
CA VAL A 46 3.55 5.10 3.31
C VAL A 46 4.25 5.85 2.19
N ILE A 47 5.44 5.40 1.84
CA ILE A 47 6.28 5.96 0.79
C ILE A 47 6.43 4.90 -0.31
N LEU A 48 5.99 5.22 -1.52
CA LEU A 48 6.18 4.39 -2.71
C LEU A 48 7.35 4.94 -3.52
N HIS A 49 8.34 4.09 -3.80
CA HIS A 49 9.47 4.40 -4.68
C HIS A 49 9.31 3.64 -6.00
N CYS A 50 9.33 4.36 -7.12
CA CYS A 50 9.37 3.82 -8.48
C CYS A 50 9.95 4.89 -9.42
N GLY A 51 11.25 5.19 -9.26
CA GLY A 51 11.93 6.33 -9.91
C GLY A 51 11.53 7.72 -9.37
N LYS A 52 10.33 7.86 -8.80
CA LYS A 52 9.82 8.99 -8.01
C LYS A 52 9.36 8.51 -6.63
N GLN A 53 9.23 9.43 -5.68
CA GLN A 53 8.68 9.15 -4.35
C GLN A 53 7.27 9.71 -4.23
N TYR A 54 6.31 8.85 -3.89
CA TYR A 54 4.95 9.25 -3.55
C TYR A 54 4.71 9.00 -2.06
N ARG A 55 4.19 9.98 -1.34
CA ARG A 55 3.98 9.91 0.11
C ARG A 55 2.51 10.02 0.46
N PHE A 56 2.05 9.12 1.32
CA PHE A 56 0.68 9.07 1.80
C PHE A 56 0.69 8.97 3.31
N VAL A 57 -0.20 9.72 3.97
CA VAL A 57 -0.48 9.54 5.41
C VAL A 57 -1.82 8.85 5.52
N VAL A 58 -1.83 7.71 6.20
CA VAL A 58 -3.00 6.84 6.34
C VAL A 58 -3.36 6.74 7.81
N ASP A 59 -4.61 7.03 8.13
CA ASP A 59 -5.18 6.79 9.46
C ASP A 59 -5.49 5.30 9.62
N MET A 60 -4.94 4.68 10.67
CA MET A 60 -5.16 3.26 11.00
C MET A 60 -5.56 3.11 12.47
N PRO A 61 -6.81 3.40 12.86
CA PRO A 61 -7.30 3.13 14.21
C PRO A 61 -7.11 1.63 14.50
N ASP A 62 -6.60 1.30 15.69
CA ASP A 62 -5.92 0.04 16.01
C ASP A 62 -6.49 -1.19 15.31
N LEU A 63 -5.71 -1.76 14.40
CA LEU A 63 -5.94 -3.11 13.90
C LEU A 63 -5.14 -4.08 14.78
N ALA A 64 -5.62 -4.30 16.00
CA ALA A 64 -5.11 -5.34 16.88
C ALA A 64 -5.50 -6.77 16.42
N GLU A 65 -6.24 -6.90 15.31
CA GLU A 65 -6.61 -8.19 14.71
C GLU A 65 -6.14 -8.23 13.26
N VAL A 66 -4.89 -8.66 13.05
CA VAL A 66 -4.43 -9.07 11.72
C VAL A 66 -5.12 -10.40 11.41
N HIS A 67 -6.16 -10.34 10.59
CA HIS A 67 -6.69 -11.50 9.88
C HIS A 67 -5.56 -12.16 9.10
N THR A 68 -5.06 -13.28 9.59
CA THR A 68 -4.32 -14.28 8.80
C THR A 68 -5.30 -14.86 7.77
N SER A 69 -5.47 -14.18 6.64
CA SER A 69 -6.08 -14.80 5.48
C SER A 69 -5.16 -15.88 4.97
N LYS A 70 -5.45 -17.12 5.40
CA LYS A 70 -4.87 -18.38 4.94
C LYS A 70 -5.02 -18.46 3.42
N HIS A 71 -4.04 -17.96 2.67
CA HIS A 71 -3.90 -18.28 1.25
C HIS A 71 -3.54 -19.77 1.17
N ARG A 72 -4.57 -20.60 1.02
CA ARG A 72 -4.45 -21.99 0.60
C ARG A 72 -3.84 -21.99 -0.80
N ALA A 73 -2.52 -22.15 -0.88
CA ALA A 73 -1.86 -22.54 -2.12
C ALA A 73 -2.50 -23.87 -2.55
N VAL A 74 -3.12 -23.89 -3.72
CA VAL A 74 -3.51 -25.12 -4.39
C VAL A 74 -2.22 -25.65 -5.00
N SER A 75 -1.65 -26.68 -4.37
CA SER A 75 -0.59 -27.48 -5.00
C SER A 75 -1.21 -28.30 -6.13
N ASN A 76 -0.57 -28.26 -7.30
CA ASN A 76 -0.79 -29.24 -8.37
C ASN A 76 -0.17 -30.59 -8.01
#